data_AF-A0A1J3GHC2-F1
#
_entry.id   AF-A0A1J3GHC2-F1
#
_cell.length_a   1.000
_cell.length_b   1.000
_cell.length_c   1.000
_cell.angle_alpha   90.00
_cell.angle_beta   90.00
_cell.angle_gamma   90.00
#
_symmetry.space_group_name_H-M   'P 1'
#
loop_
_entity.id
_entity.type
_entity.pdbx_description
1 polymer ?
#
loop_
_entity_poly.entity_id
_entity_poly.type
_entity_poly.pdbx_seq_one_letter_code
_entity_poly.pdbx_strand_id
1 'polypeptide(L)'
;TALGLKQKTNLLGALTKAGINPDGKSYTLESIRDSIKESTGFTPWIECNRDGSGNSQLYQVYLCVDRSGSGLIECPVSPRGKCGAEIEFPSF
;
A
#
# COMPACT_ATOMS: atom_id res chain seq x y z
N THR A 1 10.90 -17.17 1.50
CA THR A 1 9.98 -16.65 0.46
C THR A 1 9.22 -15.39 0.84
N ALA A 2 8.54 -15.23 1.98
CA ALA A 2 7.92 -13.93 2.33
C ALA A 2 8.92 -12.75 2.40
N LEU A 3 10.11 -12.97 2.99
CA LEU A 3 11.15 -11.95 3.11
C LEU A 3 11.65 -11.43 1.74
N GLY A 4 11.82 -12.32 0.75
CA GLY A 4 12.25 -11.93 -0.59
C GLY A 4 11.22 -11.07 -1.32
N LEU A 5 9.93 -11.38 -1.16
CA LEU A 5 8.84 -10.56 -1.69
C LEU A 5 8.82 -9.17 -1.03
N LYS A 6 8.99 -9.09 0.30
CA LYS A 6 9.09 -7.81 1.02
C LYS A 6 10.24 -6.94 0.52
N GLN A 7 11.41 -7.54 0.27
CA GLN A 7 12.57 -6.83 -0.28
C GLN A 7 12.32 -6.38 -1.73
N LYS A 8 11.70 -7.24 -2.55
CA LYS A 8 11.38 -6.95 -3.96
C LYS A 8 10.37 -5.80 -4.10
N THR A 9 9.35 -5.75 -3.24
CA THR A 9 8.30 -4.74 -3.34
C THR A 9 8.70 -3.39 -2.76
N ASN A 10 9.56 -3.38 -1.72
CA ASN A 10 10.09 -2.19 -1.07
C ASN A 10 9.07 -1.04 -0.94
N LEU A 11 7.92 -1.33 -0.34
CA LEU A 11 6.76 -0.41 -0.31
C LEU A 11 7.10 0.97 0.27
N LEU A 12 7.89 1.01 1.35
CA LEU A 12 8.32 2.28 1.93
C LEU A 12 9.15 3.08 0.94
N GLY A 13 10.12 2.45 0.28
CA GLY A 13 10.95 3.11 -0.73
C GLY A 13 10.13 3.64 -1.91
N ALA A 14 9.12 2.90 -2.36
CA ALA A 14 8.19 3.33 -3.40
C ALA A 14 7.42 4.61 -3.00
N LEU A 15 6.84 4.61 -1.79
CA LEU A 15 6.08 5.74 -1.26
C LEU A 15 6.98 6.97 -1.04
N THR A 16 8.13 6.80 -0.39
CA THR A 16 9.03 7.93 -0.09
C THR A 16 9.64 8.54 -1.35
N LYS A 17 9.90 7.74 -2.39
CA LYS A 17 10.36 8.25 -3.70
C LYS A 17 9.32 9.14 -4.36
N ALA A 18 8.03 8.90 -4.11
CA ALA A 18 6.92 9.74 -4.55
C ALA A 18 6.60 10.91 -3.59
N GLY A 19 7.40 11.12 -2.53
CA GLY A 19 7.15 12.17 -1.54
C GLY A 19 6.10 11.84 -0.48
N ILE A 20 5.62 10.59 -0.45
CA ILE A 20 4.67 10.08 0.54
C ILE A 20 5.47 9.49 1.70
N ASN A 21 5.54 10.22 2.82
CA ASN A 21 6.37 9.88 3.96
C ASN A 21 5.51 9.50 5.17
N PRO A 22 5.99 8.65 6.08
CA PRO A 22 5.33 8.37 7.36
C PRO A 22 5.52 9.56 8.31
N ASP A 23 4.88 10.69 8.00
CA ASP A 23 5.04 11.95 8.70
C ASP A 23 3.74 12.45 9.36
N GLY A 24 2.71 11.59 9.42
CA GLY A 24 1.41 11.90 9.99
C GLY A 24 0.53 12.78 9.09
N LYS A 25 0.94 13.06 7.84
CA LYS A 25 0.10 13.78 6.88
C LYS A 25 -0.86 12.85 6.15
N SER A 26 -1.88 13.46 5.58
CA SER A 26 -2.81 12.79 4.67
C SER A 26 -2.33 12.86 3.23
N TYR A 27 -2.55 11.77 2.51
CA TYR A 27 -2.26 11.64 1.10
C TYR A 27 -3.46 11.04 0.38
N THR A 28 -3.63 11.34 -0.91
CA THR A 28 -4.72 10.76 -1.69
C THR A 28 -4.50 9.26 -1.84
N LEU A 29 -5.57 8.48 -1.72
CA LEU A 29 -5.54 7.03 -1.92
C LEU A 29 -5.01 6.66 -3.31
N GLU A 30 -5.32 7.49 -4.31
CA GLU A 30 -4.82 7.37 -5.68
C GLU A 30 -3.29 7.49 -5.74
N SER A 31 -2.70 8.53 -5.12
CA SER A 31 -1.24 8.71 -5.11
C SER A 31 -0.50 7.54 -4.44
N ILE A 32 -1.06 6.98 -3.37
CA ILE A 32 -0.51 5.80 -2.68
C ILE A 32 -0.57 4.58 -3.60
N ARG A 33 -1.70 4.34 -4.27
CA ARG A 33 -1.84 3.20 -5.20
C ARG A 33 -0.91 3.33 -6.39
N ASP A 34 -0.84 4.51 -6.99
CA ASP A 34 -0.08 4.74 -8.21
C ASP A 34 1.42 4.65 -7.98
N SER A 35 1.94 5.20 -6.88
CA SER A 35 3.36 5.09 -6.54
C SER A 35 3.82 3.64 -6.32
N ILE A 36 3.00 2.83 -5.64
CA ILE A 36 3.28 1.40 -5.46
C ILE A 36 3.15 0.65 -6.80
N LYS A 37 2.15 0.98 -7.61
CA LYS A 37 1.96 0.37 -8.93
C LYS A 37 3.13 0.70 -9.88
N GLU A 38 3.59 1.93 -9.89
CA GLU A 38 4.76 2.36 -10.68
C GLU A 38 6.02 1.60 -10.25
N SER A 39 6.21 1.42 -8.93
CA SER A 39 7.40 0.73 -8.42
C SER A 39 7.35 -0.80 -8.59
N THR A 40 6.18 -1.42 -8.53
CA THR A 40 6.04 -2.88 -8.52
C THR A 40 5.56 -3.46 -9.85
N GLY A 41 4.90 -2.65 -10.68
CA GLY A 41 4.20 -3.06 -11.89
C GLY A 41 2.78 -3.58 -11.66
N PHE A 42 2.30 -3.63 -10.41
CA PHE A 42 1.02 -4.28 -10.05
C PHE A 42 0.17 -3.38 -9.17
N THR A 43 -1.15 -3.41 -9.38
CA THR A 43 -2.07 -2.57 -8.63
C THR A 43 -2.26 -3.11 -7.20
N PRO A 44 -1.87 -2.37 -6.15
CA PRO A 44 -2.07 -2.84 -4.78
C PRO A 44 -3.53 -2.66 -4.33
N TRP A 45 -3.92 -3.44 -3.35
CA TRP A 45 -5.10 -3.12 -2.54
C TRP A 45 -4.67 -2.50 -1.21
N ILE A 46 -5.34 -1.42 -0.81
CA ILE A 46 -4.99 -0.60 0.36
C ILE A 46 -6.06 -0.72 1.44
N GLU A 47 -5.67 -1.20 2.62
CA GLU A 47 -6.52 -1.24 3.81
C GLU A 47 -6.33 -0.01 4.65
N CYS A 48 -7.46 0.46 5.16
CA CYS A 48 -7.49 1.53 6.12
C CYS A 48 -8.26 1.10 7.36
N ASN A 49 -7.72 1.46 8.52
CA ASN A 49 -8.42 1.41 9.80
C ASN A 49 -8.64 2.86 10.29
N ARG A 50 -9.01 3.00 11.57
CA ARG A 50 -9.08 4.29 12.25
C ARG A 50 -8.14 4.33 13.44
N ASP A 51 -7.48 5.48 13.61
CA ASP A 51 -6.63 5.76 14.76
C ASP A 51 -7.46 6.14 16.01
N GLY A 52 -6.77 6.47 17.11
CA GLY A 52 -7.43 6.90 18.35
C GLY A 52 -8.19 8.24 18.24
N SER A 53 -7.88 9.06 17.23
CA SER A 53 -8.55 10.32 16.92
C SER A 53 -9.72 10.14 15.95
N GLY A 54 -9.89 8.93 15.41
CA GLY A 54 -10.91 8.59 14.41
C GLY A 54 -10.51 8.87 12.96
N ASN A 55 -9.26 9.28 12.69
CA ASN A 55 -8.73 9.51 11.35
C ASN A 55 -8.60 8.19 10.60
N SER A 56 -8.98 8.17 9.31
CA SER A 56 -8.70 7.01 8.46
C SER A 56 -7.21 7.02 8.11
N GLN A 57 -6.52 5.92 8.35
CA GLN A 57 -5.07 5.81 8.14
C GLN A 57 -4.70 4.58 7.31
N LEU A 58 -3.57 4.65 6.62
CA LEU A 58 -2.96 3.51 5.92
C LEU A 58 -2.62 2.41 6.94
N TYR A 59 -3.21 1.22 6.76
CA TYR A 59 -3.04 0.10 7.68
C TYR A 59 -2.29 -1.07 7.03
N GLN A 60 -2.77 -1.56 5.89
CA GLN A 60 -2.17 -2.69 5.19
C GLN A 60 -2.12 -2.47 3.69
N VAL A 61 -1.12 -3.08 3.05
CA VAL A 61 -0.97 -3.12 1.60
C VAL A 61 -0.95 -4.58 1.16
N TYR A 62 -1.85 -4.93 0.25
CA TYR A 62 -1.95 -6.26 -0.31
C TYR A 62 -1.47 -6.25 -1.76
N LEU A 63 -0.62 -7.22 -2.07
CA LEU A 63 -0.17 -7.55 -3.41
C LEU A 63 -0.39 -9.04 -3.62
N CYS A 64 -0.78 -9.42 -4.84
CA CYS A 64 -0.99 -10.83 -5.17
C CYS A 64 0.28 -11.46 -5.71
N VAL A 65 0.46 -12.74 -5.36
CA VAL A 65 1.57 -13.57 -5.79
C VAL A 65 0.99 -14.77 -6.51
N ASP A 66 1.67 -15.24 -7.54
CA ASP A 66 1.26 -16.45 -8.25
C ASP A 66 1.32 -17.70 -7.33
N ARG A 67 0.71 -18.81 -7.76
CA ARG A 67 0.57 -20.03 -6.94
C ARG A 67 1.92 -20.70 -6.59
N SER A 68 2.98 -20.42 -7.33
CA SER A 68 4.35 -20.86 -7.00
C SER A 68 5.00 -20.02 -5.89
N GLY A 69 4.42 -18.86 -5.56
CA GLY A 69 4.93 -17.95 -4.53
C GLY A 69 6.15 -17.13 -4.96
N SER A 70 6.43 -17.00 -6.26
CA SER A 70 7.69 -16.46 -6.78
C SER A 70 7.55 -15.12 -7.52
N GLY A 71 6.43 -14.90 -8.19
CA GLY A 71 6.13 -13.73 -9.01
C GLY A 71 4.92 -12.95 -8.49
N LEU A 72 4.99 -11.62 -8.58
CA LEU A 72 3.80 -10.79 -8.39
C LEU A 72 2.88 -10.94 -9.60
N ILE A 73 1.58 -10.84 -9.37
CA ILE A 73 0.53 -10.86 -10.39
C ILE A 73 -0.52 -9.81 -10.07
N GLU A 74 -1.31 -9.41 -11.07
CA GLU A 74 -2.52 -8.63 -10.79
C GLU A 74 -3.50 -9.45 -9.97
N CYS A 75 -4.11 -8.81 -8.97
CA CYS A 75 -5.04 -9.49 -8.08
C CYS A 75 -6.33 -9.86 -8.82
N PRO A 76 -6.68 -11.16 -8.92
CA PRO A 76 -7.90 -11.58 -9.63
C PRO A 76 -9.19 -11.06 -8.96
N VAL A 77 -9.13 -10.86 -7.64
CA VAL A 77 -10.23 -10.35 -6.83
C VAL A 77 -9.67 -9.32 -5.87
N SER A 78 -10.33 -8.18 -5.78
CA SER A 78 -10.03 -7.14 -4.80
C SER A 78 -10.92 -7.30 -3.57
N PRO A 79 -10.35 -7.25 -2.34
CA PRO A 79 -11.13 -7.12 -1.12
C PRO A 79 -12.13 -5.94 -1.19
N ARG A 80 -13.22 -6.05 -0.43
CA ARG A 80 -14.11 -4.89 -0.18
C ARG A 80 -13.56 -4.13 1.01
N GLY A 81 -13.32 -2.83 0.85
CA GLY A 81 -12.91 -1.98 1.96
C GLY A 81 -13.20 -0.52 1.64
N LYS A 82 -13.19 0.31 2.69
CA LYS A 82 -13.59 1.72 2.64
C LYS A 82 -12.45 2.59 3.17
N CYS A 83 -11.42 2.77 2.35
CA CYS A 83 -10.53 3.91 2.53
C CYS A 83 -11.24 5.18 2.06
N GLY A 84 -10.95 6.30 2.72
CA GLY A 84 -11.33 7.63 2.22
C GLY A 84 -10.57 7.98 0.94
N ALA A 85 -10.97 9.09 0.30
CA ALA A 85 -10.21 9.65 -0.83
C ALA A 85 -8.81 10.12 -0.40
N GLU A 86 -8.69 10.58 0.84
CA GLU A 86 -7.43 10.88 1.51
C GLU A 86 -7.34 10.11 2.82
N ILE A 87 -6.15 9.60 3.12
CA ILE A 87 -5.86 8.82 4.32
C ILE A 87 -4.51 9.24 4.91
N GLU A 88 -4.41 9.18 6.23
CA GLU A 88 -3.18 9.48 6.95
C GLU A 88 -2.11 8.40 6.70
N PHE A 89 -0.85 8.80 6.56
CA PHE A 89 0.28 7.89 6.71
C PHE A 89 0.95 8.14 8.07
N PRO A 90 0.66 7.32 9.10
CA PRO A 90 1.13 7.57 10.45
C PRO A 90 2.64 7.57 10.54
N SER A 91 3.18 8.41 11.43
CA SER A 91 4.59 8.37 11.79
C SER A 91 4.91 7.17 12.69
N PHE A 92 6.15 6.73 12.63
CA PHE A 92 6.71 5.66 13.48
C PHE A 92 8.13 6.01 13.92
#